data_AF-A0A954B306-F1
#
_entry.id   AF-A0A954B306-F1
#
_cell.length_a   1.000
_cell.length_b   1.000
_cell.length_c   1.000
_cell.angle_alpha   90.00
_cell.angle_beta   90.00
_cell.angle_gamma   90.00
#
_symmetry.space_group_name_H-M   'P 1'
#
loop_
_entity.id
_entity.type
_entity.pdbx_description
1 polymer ?
#
loop_
_entity_poly.entity_id
_entity_poly.type
_entity_poly.pdbx_seq_one_letter_code
_entity_poly.pdbx_strand_id
1 'polypeptide(L)' 'KIRYLDYNGNQIEDDCEGIYAVCIQHEMDHLEGVLFIDHLSRLKKEKALSKLKKAKKLAEENKEHRL' A
#
# COMPACT_ATOMS: atom_id res chain seq x y z
N LYS A 1 -15.99 12.23 -0.79
CA LYS A 1 -17.06 11.53 -0.03
C LYS A 1 -16.70 10.10 0.30
N ILE A 2 -16.64 9.80 1.59
CA ILE A 2 -16.54 8.46 2.16
C ILE A 2 -17.75 8.21 3.08
N ARG A 3 -18.02 6.94 3.36
CA ARG A 3 -19.05 6.53 4.31
C ARG A 3 -18.52 5.37 5.15
N TYR A 4 -18.62 5.50 6.46
CA TYR A 4 -18.14 4.51 7.41
C TYR A 4 -18.98 4.51 8.68
N LEU A 5 -18.75 3.52 9.56
CA LEU A 5 -19.36 3.46 10.88
C LEU A 5 -18.36 3.95 11.93
N ASP A 6 -18.82 4.76 12.86
CA ASP A 6 -18.04 5.09 14.06
C ASP A 6 -17.94 3.90 15.02
N TYR A 7 -17.21 4.07 16.12
CA TYR A 7 -17.05 3.02 17.13
C TYR A 7 -18.35 2.62 17.84
N ASN A 8 -19.40 3.43 17.74
CA ASN A 8 -20.72 3.15 18.30
C ASN A 8 -21.67 2.55 17.25
N GLY A 9 -21.21 2.34 16.01
CA GLY A 9 -22.00 1.80 14.90
C GLY A 9 -22.87 2.85 14.20
N ASN A 10 -22.71 4.14 14.50
CA ASN A 10 -23.44 5.19 13.79
C ASN A 10 -22.80 5.45 12.42
N GLN A 11 -23.62 5.64 11.40
CA GLN A 11 -23.15 5.95 10.06
C GLN A 11 -22.71 7.42 9.96
N ILE A 12 -21.50 7.61 9.45
CA ILE A 12 -20.92 8.93 9.17
C ILE A 12 -20.67 9.03 7.66
N GLU A 13 -20.95 10.20 7.09
CA GLU A 13 -20.52 10.59 5.76
C GLU A 13 -19.61 11.80 5.86
N ASP A 14 -18.46 11.76 5.19
CA ASP A 14 -17.44 12.79 5.30
C ASP A 14 -16.76 13.05 3.96
N ASP A 15 -16.25 14.27 3.79
CA ASP A 15 -15.46 14.67 2.63
C ASP A 15 -13.96 14.66 2.98
N CYS A 16 -13.23 13.73 2.38
CA CYS A 16 -11.78 13.63 2.54
C CYS A 16 -11.08 14.37 1.40
N GLU A 17 -10.07 15.17 1.75
CA GLU A 17 -9.22 15.87 0.79
C GLU A 17 -7.73 15.71 1.13
N GLY A 18 -6.87 16.08 0.18
CA GLY A 18 -5.41 16.10 0.35
C GLY A 18 -4.85 14.76 0.81
N ILE A 19 -3.94 14.79 1.80
CA ILE A 19 -3.29 13.58 2.32
C ILE A 19 -4.28 12.63 3.01
N TYR A 20 -5.34 13.16 3.62
CA TYR A 20 -6.35 12.35 4.28
C TYR A 20 -7.09 11.47 3.25
N ALA A 21 -7.47 12.05 2.10
CA ALA A 21 -8.06 11.29 1.00
C ALA A 21 -7.11 10.22 0.46
N VAL A 22 -5.81 10.53 0.35
CA VAL A 22 -4.81 9.57 -0.15
C VAL A 22 -4.66 8.38 0.80
N CYS A 23 -4.55 8.62 2.10
CA CYS A 23 -4.46 7.56 3.10
C CYS A 23 -5.72 6.68 3.09
N ILE A 24 -6.91 7.28 3.09
CA ILE A 24 -8.15 6.48 3.07
C ILE A 24 -8.24 5.63 1.80
N GLN A 25 -7.94 6.17 0.63
CA GLN A 25 -7.94 5.39 -0.61
C GLN A 25 -6.92 4.25 -0.57
N HIS A 26 -5.73 4.48 -0.01
CA HIS A 26 -4.70 3.45 0.14
C HIS A 26 -5.17 2.28 1.01
N GLU A 27 -5.80 2.58 2.16
CA GLU A 27 -6.33 1.53 3.03
C GLU A 27 -7.52 0.81 2.40
N MET A 28 -8.39 1.53 1.68
CA MET A 28 -9.50 0.92 0.94
C MET A 28 -9.00 -0.05 -0.15
N ASP A 29 -7.98 0.33 -0.92
CA ASP A 29 -7.32 -0.55 -1.89
C ASP A 29 -6.85 -1.85 -1.22
N HIS A 30 -6.27 -1.75 -0.02
CA HIS A 30 -5.82 -2.92 0.74
C HIS A 30 -6.95 -3.86 1.14
N LEU A 31 -8.14 -3.34 1.45
CA LEU A 31 -9.32 -4.16 1.71
C LEU A 31 -9.77 -4.95 0.47
N GLU A 32 -9.47 -4.43 -0.72
CA GLU A 32 -9.75 -5.09 -2.01
C GLU A 32 -8.58 -5.93 -2.52
N GLY A 33 -7.49 -6.03 -1.75
CA GLY A 33 -6.28 -6.75 -2.15
C GLY A 33 -5.45 -6.03 -3.22
N VAL A 34 -5.71 -4.75 -3.46
CA VAL A 34 -4.98 -3.88 -4.37
C VAL A 34 -3.81 -3.24 -3.63
N LEU A 35 -2.63 -3.27 -4.24
CA LEU A 35 -1.45 -2.58 -3.73
C LEU A 35 -1.18 -1.34 -4.58
N PHE A 36 -0.50 -0.33 -4.02
CA PHE A 36 -0.15 0.88 -4.77
C PHE A 36 0.64 0.59 -6.07
N ILE A 37 1.37 -0.53 -6.12
CA ILE A 37 2.12 -0.95 -7.30
C ILE A 37 1.24 -1.35 -8.47
N ASP A 38 -0.02 -1.70 -8.23
CA ASP A 38 -1.00 -2.07 -9.26
C ASP A 38 -1.50 -0.87 -10.04
N HIS A 39 -1.43 0.32 -9.43
CA HIS A 39 -1.70 1.61 -10.09
C HIS A 39 -0.53 2.13 -10.92
N LEU A 40 0.65 1.51 -10.85
CA LEU A 40 1.81 1.92 -11.63
C LEU A 40 1.71 1.39 -13.06
N SER A 41 2.23 2.17 -14.02
CA SER A 41 2.44 1.67 -15.38
C SER A 41 3.33 0.43 -15.37
N ARG A 42 3.13 -0.47 -16.33
CA ARG A 42 3.84 -1.75 -16.44
C ARG A 42 5.35 -1.62 -16.23
N LEU A 43 5.99 -0.66 -16.91
CA LEU A 43 7.44 -0.43 -16.80
C LEU A 43 7.88 0.02 -15.40
N LYS A 44 7.08 0.87 -14.74
CA LYS A 44 7.37 1.32 -13.36
C LYS A 44 7.19 0.17 -12.37
N LYS A 45 6.15 -0.65 -12.54
CA LYS A 45 5.90 -1.85 -11.73
C LYS A 45 7.05 -2.85 -11.86
N GLU A 46 7.47 -3.18 -13.08
CA GLU A 46 8.61 -4.09 -13.35
C GLU A 46 9.91 -3.57 -12.70
N LYS A 47 10.18 -2.26 -12.81
CA LYS A 47 11.35 -1.63 -12.16
C LYS A 47 11.28 -1.72 -10.63
N ALA A 48 10.12 -1.48 -10.03
CA ALA A 48 9.92 -1.57 -8.58
C ALA A 48 10.14 -3.00 -8.07
N LEU A 49 9.54 -3.99 -8.75
CA LEU A 49 9.70 -5.41 -8.41
C LEU A 49 11.15 -5.89 -8.56
N SER A 50 11.85 -5.45 -9.60
CA SER A 50 13.27 -5.76 -9.80
C SER A 50 14.14 -5.25 -8.64
N LYS A 51 13.91 -4.00 -8.20
CA LYS A 51 14.61 -3.43 -7.04
C LYS A 51 14.32 -4.22 -5.77
N LEU A 52 13.05 -4.57 -5.53
CA LEU A 52 12.63 -5.34 -4.36
C LEU A 52 13.30 -6.72 -4.32
N LYS A 53 13.33 -7.43 -5.46
CA LYS A 53 13.98 -8.76 -5.56
C LYS A 53 15.47 -8.68 -5.25
N LYS A 54 16.17 -7.65 -5.75
CA LYS A 54 17.59 -7.43 -5.45
C LYS A 54 17.82 -7.14 -3.97
N ALA A 55 16.98 -6.29 -3.37
CA ALA A 55 17.07 -5.96 -1.95
C ALA A 55 16.84 -7.18 -1.06
N LYS A 56 15.86 -8.04 -1.40
CA LYS A 56 15.63 -9.31 -0.68
C LYS A 56 16.85 -10.24 -0.75
N LYS A 57 17.41 -10.46 -1.94
CA LYS A 57 18.61 -11.29 -2.12
C LYS A 57 19.79 -10.79 -1.28
N LEU A 58 20.05 -9.49 -1.31
CA LEU A 58 21.13 -8.88 -0.52
C LEU A 58 20.88 -9.04 1.00
N ALA A 59 19.63 -8.92 1.44
CA ALA A 59 19.27 -9.12 2.84
C ALA A 59 19.42 -10.59 3.28
N GLU A 60 19.18 -11.54 2.39
CA GLU A 60 19.40 -12.98 2.62
C GLU A 60 20.91 -13.30 2.69
N GLU A 61 21.71 -12.85 1.72
CA GLU A 61 23.18 -13.03 1.70
C GLU A 61 23.86 -12.43 2.94
N ASN A 62 23.41 -11.24 3.39
CA ASN A 62 23.93 -10.62 4.62
C ASN A 62 23.55 -11.37 5.90
N LYS A 63 22.45 -12.14 5.92
CA LYS A 63 22.09 -12.99 7.05
C LYS A 63 22.97 -14.24 7.10
N GLU A 64 23.22 -14.86 5.94
CA GLU A 64 24.09 -16.03 5.83
C GLU A 64 25.53 -15.71 6.25
N HIS A 65 26.05 -14.52 5.90
CA HIS A 65 27.41 -14.11 6.26
C HIS A 65 27.57 -13.66 7.74
N ARG A 66 26.46 -13.57 8.49
CA ARG A 66 26.41 -13.20 9.92
C ARG A 66 26.17 -14.41 10.85
N LEU A 67 25.94 -15.59 10.30
CA LEU A 67 25.84 -16.87 11.00
C LEU A 67 27.19 -17.61 10.88
#